data_AF-A0A3Q8SRR1-F1
#
_entry.id   AF-A0A3Q8SRR1-F1
#
_cell.length_a   1.000
_cell.length_b   1.000
_cell.length_c   1.000
_cell.angle_alpha   90.00
_cell.angle_beta   90.00
_cell.angle_gamma   90.00
#
_symmetry.space_group_name_H-M   'P 1'
#
loop_
_entity.id
_entity.type
_entity.pdbx_description
1 polymer ?
#
loop_
_entity_poly.entity_id
_entity_poly.type
_entity_poly.pdbx_seq_one_letter_code
_entity_poly.pdbx_strand_id
1 'polypeptide(L)'
;MNELTLGTSIHLYKLMNKSNQREISDYFDCKTDELVSWLESINLIRNICCHNGILADFKLRTRAKVPAKYKSNNSLGDILVKSDSGIYTNRLAFQLCIIVKLMAKINNNYHYLDLKIAVNKLLDDCTTPMYYGFQNKSVINKLFIVDAQDVNHSLIEY
;
A
#
# COMPACT_ATOMS: atom_id res chain seq x y z
N MET A 1 -11.71 -4.22 -28.32
CA MET A 1 -11.21 -3.34 -27.25
C MET A 1 -10.01 -4.04 -26.62
N ASN A 2 -8.79 -3.65 -27.02
CA ASN A 2 -7.56 -4.23 -26.47
C ASN A 2 -7.07 -3.34 -25.33
N GLU A 3 -7.76 -3.38 -24.20
CA GLU A 3 -7.33 -2.66 -23.00
C GLU A 3 -6.44 -3.56 -22.15
N LEU A 4 -5.20 -3.12 -21.95
CA LEU A 4 -4.29 -3.79 -21.03
C LEU A 4 -4.77 -3.54 -19.60
N THR A 5 -5.46 -4.52 -19.02
CA THR A 5 -5.93 -4.43 -17.63
C THR A 5 -4.76 -4.53 -16.65
N LEU A 6 -4.92 -4.00 -15.43
CA LEU A 6 -3.94 -4.19 -14.36
C LEU A 6 -3.61 -5.67 -14.12
N GLY A 7 -4.63 -6.53 -14.13
CA GLY A 7 -4.44 -7.99 -14.00
C GLY A 7 -3.56 -8.56 -15.13
N THR A 8 -3.78 -8.12 -16.37
CA THR A 8 -2.95 -8.52 -17.52
C THR A 8 -1.52 -8.00 -17.40
N SER A 9 -1.31 -6.75 -16.96
CA SER A 9 0.04 -6.20 -16.72
C SER A 9 0.80 -6.98 -15.66
N ILE A 10 0.13 -7.35 -14.56
CA ILE A 10 0.73 -8.17 -13.50
C ILE A 10 1.09 -9.56 -14.04
N HIS A 11 0.21 -10.15 -14.85
CA HIS A 11 0.49 -11.44 -15.48
C HIS A 11 1.73 -11.37 -16.40
N LEU A 12 1.83 -10.32 -17.23
CA LEU A 12 3.01 -10.09 -18.07
C LEU A 12 4.28 -9.93 -17.23
N TYR A 13 4.24 -9.14 -16.17
CA TYR A 13 5.37 -8.98 -15.24
C TYR A 13 5.84 -10.33 -14.67
N LYS A 14 4.91 -11.19 -14.25
CA LYS A 14 5.22 -12.53 -13.73
C LYS A 14 5.82 -13.47 -14.78
N LEU A 15 5.56 -13.25 -16.07
CA LEU A 15 6.13 -14.03 -17.18
C LEU A 15 7.50 -13.50 -17.65
N MET A 16 7.89 -12.29 -17.25
CA MET A 16 9.20 -11.74 -17.59
C MET A 16 10.33 -12.61 -17.03
N ASN A 17 11.50 -12.53 -17.65
CA ASN A 17 12.70 -13.16 -17.11
C ASN A 17 13.08 -12.52 -15.75
N LYS A 18 13.88 -13.22 -14.94
CA LYS A 18 14.28 -12.77 -13.59
C LYS A 18 15.03 -11.44 -13.59
N SER A 19 15.79 -11.14 -14.64
CA SER A 19 16.54 -9.89 -14.75
C SER A 19 15.60 -8.69 -14.86
N ASN A 20 14.65 -8.75 -15.79
CA ASN A 20 13.65 -7.69 -15.99
C ASN A 20 12.74 -7.56 -14.76
N GLN A 21 12.36 -8.69 -14.15
CA GLN A 21 11.58 -8.66 -12.92
C GLN A 21 12.29 -7.92 -11.79
N ARG A 22 13.59 -8.17 -11.66
CA ARG A 22 14.46 -7.55 -10.67
C ARG A 22 14.65 -6.06 -10.95
N GLU A 23 14.91 -5.68 -12.18
CA GLU A 23 15.07 -4.27 -12.57
C GLU A 23 13.84 -3.43 -12.17
N ILE A 24 12.64 -3.94 -12.44
CA ILE A 24 11.39 -3.27 -12.04
C ILE A 24 11.23 -3.27 -10.51
N SER A 25 11.54 -4.37 -9.80
CA SER A 25 11.40 -4.38 -8.34
C SER A 25 12.43 -3.50 -7.62
N ASP A 26 13.63 -3.39 -8.18
CA ASP A 26 14.71 -2.56 -7.68
C ASP A 26 14.34 -1.07 -7.77
N TYR A 27 13.61 -0.64 -8.82
CA TYR A 27 13.04 0.71 -8.90
C TYR A 27 12.14 1.06 -7.69
N PHE A 28 11.38 0.09 -7.18
CA PHE A 28 10.51 0.27 -6.00
C PHE A 28 11.22 0.04 -4.65
N ASP A 29 12.54 -0.18 -4.65
CA ASP A 29 13.36 -0.66 -3.53
C ASP A 29 12.73 -1.85 -2.80
N CYS A 30 12.37 -2.89 -3.53
CA CYS A 30 11.76 -4.08 -2.93
C CYS A 30 12.20 -5.35 -3.65
N LYS A 31 11.96 -6.49 -3.02
CA LYS A 31 12.20 -7.78 -3.69
C LYS A 31 11.10 -8.05 -4.71
N THR A 32 11.43 -8.78 -5.78
CA THR A 32 10.47 -9.19 -6.82
C THR A 32 9.22 -9.85 -6.23
N ASP A 33 9.39 -10.75 -5.25
CA ASP A 33 8.31 -11.46 -4.60
C ASP A 33 7.47 -10.58 -3.66
N GLU A 34 8.01 -9.45 -3.19
CA GLU A 34 7.25 -8.40 -2.50
C GLU A 34 6.44 -7.58 -3.50
N LEU A 35 7.04 -7.15 -4.61
CA LEU A 35 6.35 -6.37 -5.63
C LEU A 35 5.17 -7.13 -6.23
N VAL A 36 5.36 -8.40 -6.62
CA VAL A 36 4.26 -9.26 -7.10
C VAL A 36 3.12 -9.30 -6.09
N SER A 37 3.46 -9.53 -4.81
CA SER A 37 2.49 -9.63 -3.73
C SER A 37 1.70 -8.32 -3.55
N TRP A 38 2.35 -7.17 -3.68
CA TRP A 38 1.72 -5.85 -3.58
C TRP A 38 0.80 -5.56 -4.76
N LEU A 39 1.27 -5.84 -5.98
CA LEU A 39 0.47 -5.62 -7.19
C LEU A 39 -0.78 -6.51 -7.22
N GLU A 40 -0.66 -7.77 -6.81
CA GLU A 40 -1.81 -8.69 -6.68
C GLU A 40 -2.81 -8.18 -5.61
N SER A 41 -2.32 -7.62 -4.49
CA SER A 41 -3.17 -7.01 -3.47
C SER A 41 -3.93 -5.79 -4.01
N ILE A 42 -3.25 -4.91 -4.75
CA ILE A 42 -3.87 -3.73 -5.39
C ILE A 42 -4.92 -4.17 -6.40
N ASN A 43 -4.64 -5.17 -7.22
CA ASN A 43 -5.61 -5.71 -8.17
C ASN A 43 -6.85 -6.28 -7.48
N LEU A 44 -6.67 -6.98 -6.35
CA LEU A 44 -7.78 -7.48 -5.54
C LEU A 44 -8.64 -6.34 -4.97
N ILE A 45 -8.01 -5.32 -4.39
CA ILE A 45 -8.70 -4.14 -3.85
C ILE A 45 -9.49 -3.42 -4.93
N ARG A 46 -8.87 -3.19 -6.09
CA ARG A 46 -9.51 -2.58 -7.25
C ARG A 46 -10.73 -3.38 -7.68
N ASN A 47 -10.64 -4.70 -7.70
CA ASN A 47 -11.78 -5.57 -8.01
C ASN A 47 -12.90 -5.44 -6.97
N ILE A 48 -12.58 -5.41 -5.68
CA ILE A 48 -13.58 -5.20 -4.60
C ILE A 48 -14.30 -3.85 -4.80
N CYS A 49 -13.57 -2.76 -5.03
CA CYS A 49 -14.16 -1.45 -5.27
C CYS A 49 -15.07 -1.43 -6.50
N CYS A 50 -14.67 -2.09 -7.59
CA CYS A 50 -15.45 -2.16 -8.82
C CYS A 50 -16.78 -2.92 -8.64
N HIS A 51 -16.83 -3.86 -7.70
CA HIS A 51 -18.04 -4.62 -7.37
C HIS A 51 -18.83 -3.99 -6.22
N ASN A 52 -18.64 -2.69 -5.94
CA ASN A 52 -19.30 -1.92 -4.87
C ASN A 52 -19.02 -2.45 -3.45
N GLY A 53 -17.90 -3.14 -3.23
CA GLY A 53 -17.47 -3.51 -1.88
C GLY A 53 -17.04 -2.28 -1.09
N ILE A 54 -17.51 -2.16 0.16
CA ILE A 54 -17.08 -1.09 1.06
C ILE A 54 -15.64 -1.38 1.50
N LEU A 55 -14.70 -0.66 0.89
CA LEU A 55 -13.27 -0.82 1.13
C LEU A 55 -12.89 -0.54 2.61
N ALA A 56 -13.66 0.25 3.34
CA ALA A 56 -13.35 0.51 4.74
C ALA A 56 -13.54 -0.75 5.63
N ASP A 57 -14.43 -1.66 5.24
CA ASP A 57 -14.93 -2.72 6.13
C ASP A 57 -14.36 -4.12 5.85
N PHE A 58 -13.35 -4.23 4.98
CA PHE A 58 -12.77 -5.54 4.67
C PHE A 58 -11.61 -5.91 5.60
N LYS A 59 -11.48 -7.22 5.84
CA LYS A 59 -10.25 -7.86 6.32
C LYS A 59 -9.85 -8.91 5.29
N LEU A 60 -8.78 -8.66 4.54
CA LEU A 60 -8.38 -9.58 3.47
C LEU A 60 -7.85 -10.88 4.08
N ARG A 61 -8.36 -12.01 3.59
CA ARG A 61 -7.81 -13.35 3.89
C ARG A 61 -6.43 -13.50 3.28
N THR A 62 -6.27 -13.10 2.02
CA THR A 62 -4.99 -13.09 1.29
C THR A 62 -4.10 -11.97 1.81
N ARG A 63 -2.93 -12.31 2.34
CA ARG A 63 -2.01 -11.37 2.96
C ARG A 63 -0.86 -11.05 2.02
N ALA A 64 -0.74 -9.78 1.66
CA ALA A 64 0.45 -9.30 1.00
C ALA A 64 1.64 -9.23 1.98
N LYS A 65 2.86 -9.21 1.44
CA LYS A 65 4.08 -9.09 2.25
C LYS A 65 4.19 -7.69 2.86
N VAL A 66 4.53 -7.62 4.14
CA VAL A 66 4.63 -6.34 4.87
C VAL A 66 5.87 -5.58 4.37
N PRO A 67 5.74 -4.36 3.82
CA PRO A 67 6.90 -3.59 3.41
C PRO A 67 7.85 -3.36 4.59
N ALA A 68 9.15 -3.57 4.37
CA ALA A 68 10.15 -3.54 5.43
C ALA A 68 10.09 -2.24 6.26
N LYS A 69 9.89 -1.08 5.61
CA LYS A 69 9.83 0.23 6.27
C LYS A 69 8.73 0.37 7.32
N TYR A 70 7.67 -0.44 7.26
CA TYR A 70 6.56 -0.42 8.22
C TYR A 70 6.64 -1.53 9.28
N LYS A 71 7.75 -2.27 9.34
CA LYS A 71 8.00 -3.23 10.41
C LYS A 71 8.45 -2.50 11.68
N SER A 72 8.04 -2.97 12.86
CA SER A 72 8.23 -2.34 14.19
C SER A 72 9.65 -2.04 14.66
N ASN A 73 10.66 -2.32 13.84
CA ASN A 73 12.05 -1.99 14.07
C ASN A 73 12.57 -0.83 13.19
N ASN A 74 11.68 -0.12 12.49
CA ASN A 74 12.02 1.02 11.62
C ASN A 74 11.33 2.30 12.11
N SER A 75 11.75 3.46 11.59
CA SER A 75 11.25 4.80 11.97
C SER A 75 9.73 4.99 11.80
N LEU A 76 9.08 4.14 10.98
CA LEU A 76 7.63 4.08 10.76
C LEU A 76 6.98 2.81 11.31
N GLY A 77 7.68 2.06 12.16
CA GLY A 77 7.35 0.69 12.56
C GLY A 77 6.07 0.50 13.37
N ASP A 78 5.41 1.58 13.76
CA ASP A 78 4.21 1.59 14.59
C ASP A 78 2.98 2.10 13.84
N ILE A 79 2.96 2.05 12.50
CA ILE A 79 1.76 2.42 11.74
C ILE A 79 0.67 1.36 11.89
N LEU A 80 1.05 0.08 11.82
CA LEU A 80 0.13 -1.03 11.67
C LEU A 80 -0.09 -1.77 12.99
N VAL A 81 -1.35 -2.01 13.34
CA VAL A 81 -1.72 -2.87 14.47
C VAL A 81 -1.24 -4.30 14.21
N LYS A 82 -0.71 -4.93 15.26
CA LYS A 82 -0.42 -6.37 15.31
C LYS A 82 -1.48 -7.09 16.15
N SER A 83 -1.75 -8.34 15.81
CA SER A 83 -2.41 -9.27 16.72
C SER A 83 -1.47 -9.68 17.86
N ASP A 84 -2.04 -10.32 18.89
CA ASP A 84 -1.27 -10.86 20.03
C ASP A 84 -0.20 -11.88 19.60
N SER A 85 -0.41 -12.56 18.47
CA SER A 85 0.57 -13.43 17.82
C SER A 85 1.68 -12.70 17.03
N GLY A 86 1.74 -11.36 17.12
CA GLY A 86 2.75 -10.52 16.47
C GLY A 86 2.51 -10.27 14.97
N ILE A 87 1.37 -10.68 14.43
CA ILE A 87 1.08 -10.58 12.99
C ILE A 87 0.33 -9.29 12.67
N TYR A 88 0.81 -8.53 11.68
CA TYR A 88 0.14 -7.30 11.24
C TYR A 88 -1.28 -7.56 10.73
N THR A 89 -2.19 -6.66 11.07
CA THR A 89 -3.57 -6.70 10.60
C THR A 89 -3.65 -6.36 9.11
N ASN A 90 -4.37 -7.19 8.35
CA ASN A 90 -4.54 -7.03 6.90
C ASN A 90 -5.84 -6.27 6.59
N ARG A 91 -5.92 -5.04 7.11
CA ARG A 91 -7.06 -4.12 7.02
C ARG A 91 -6.70 -2.93 6.11
N LEU A 92 -7.58 -1.92 6.03
CA LEU A 92 -7.39 -0.72 5.20
C LEU A 92 -5.99 -0.09 5.36
N ALA A 93 -5.50 0.07 6.60
CA ALA A 93 -4.19 0.67 6.88
C ALA A 93 -3.04 -0.06 6.15
N PHE A 94 -3.08 -1.39 6.10
CA PHE A 94 -2.08 -2.20 5.41
C PHE A 94 -2.02 -1.90 3.91
N GLN A 95 -3.19 -1.74 3.30
CA GLN A 95 -3.27 -1.45 1.87
C GLN A 95 -2.82 -0.04 1.55
N LEU A 96 -3.16 0.93 2.41
CA LEU A 96 -2.69 2.31 2.28
C LEU A 96 -1.17 2.39 2.41
N CYS A 97 -0.55 1.60 3.29
CA CYS A 97 0.90 1.46 3.36
C CYS A 97 1.52 0.99 2.04
N ILE A 98 0.94 -0.01 1.38
CA ILE A 98 1.41 -0.48 0.06
C ILE A 98 1.27 0.63 -0.99
N ILE A 99 0.11 1.29 -1.05
CA ILE A 99 -0.17 2.37 -2.00
C ILE A 99 0.82 3.51 -1.82
N VAL A 100 1.04 3.98 -0.58
CA VAL A 100 1.99 5.06 -0.29
C VAL A 100 3.42 4.63 -0.61
N LYS A 101 3.83 3.39 -0.33
CA LYS A 101 5.17 2.89 -0.68
C LYS A 101 5.42 2.93 -2.19
N LEU A 102 4.45 2.50 -3.00
CA LEU A 102 4.61 2.49 -4.46
C LEU A 102 4.49 3.89 -5.06
N MET A 103 3.50 4.67 -4.62
CA MET A 103 3.24 6.01 -5.14
C MET A 103 4.40 6.97 -4.85
N ALA A 104 5.08 6.85 -3.71
CA ALA A 104 6.28 7.65 -3.41
C ALA A 104 7.41 7.49 -4.44
N LYS A 105 7.48 6.35 -5.15
CA LYS A 105 8.43 6.16 -6.25
C LYS A 105 7.88 6.68 -7.57
N ILE A 106 6.62 6.35 -7.88
CA ILE A 106 5.97 6.77 -9.13
C ILE A 106 5.89 8.30 -9.23
N ASN A 107 5.53 8.95 -8.13
CA ASN A 107 5.29 10.36 -8.00
C ASN A 107 5.61 10.83 -6.57
N ASN A 108 6.83 11.32 -6.39
CA ASN A 108 7.31 11.86 -5.12
C ASN A 108 6.61 13.17 -4.69
N ASN A 109 5.89 13.82 -5.60
CA ASN A 109 5.12 15.04 -5.36
C ASN A 109 3.62 14.77 -5.14
N TYR A 110 3.20 13.51 -5.04
CA TYR A 110 1.80 13.18 -4.85
C TYR A 110 1.24 13.76 -3.55
N HIS A 111 0.19 14.57 -3.63
CA HIS A 111 -0.46 15.16 -2.47
C HIS A 111 -1.47 14.20 -1.84
N TYR A 112 -1.11 13.62 -0.69
CA TYR A 112 -1.98 12.68 0.05
C TYR A 112 -3.08 13.36 0.90
N LEU A 113 -3.34 14.66 0.72
CA LEU A 113 -4.30 15.40 1.55
C LEU A 113 -5.71 14.82 1.47
N ASP A 114 -6.19 14.50 0.27
CA ASP A 114 -7.53 13.96 0.07
C ASP A 114 -7.68 12.57 0.67
N LEU A 115 -6.66 11.71 0.52
CA LEU A 115 -6.63 10.39 1.16
C LEU A 115 -6.64 10.51 2.69
N LYS A 116 -5.85 11.44 3.25
CA LYS A 116 -5.85 11.72 4.69
C LYS A 116 -7.22 12.19 5.17
N ILE A 117 -7.86 13.11 4.46
CA ILE A 117 -9.20 13.60 4.81
C ILE A 117 -10.21 12.46 4.74
N ALA A 118 -10.19 11.64 3.68
CA ALA A 118 -11.09 10.51 3.51
C ALA A 118 -10.93 9.50 4.67
N VAL A 119 -9.70 9.12 5.02
CA VAL A 119 -9.45 8.22 6.16
C VAL A 119 -9.95 8.81 7.47
N ASN A 120 -9.76 10.12 7.70
CA ASN A 120 -10.26 10.75 8.93
C ASN A 120 -11.80 10.82 8.98
N LYS A 121 -12.48 10.94 7.83
CA LYS A 121 -13.95 10.91 7.76
C LYS A 121 -14.54 9.53 8.07
N LEU A 122 -13.73 8.46 7.97
CA LEU A 122 -14.15 7.11 8.34
C LEU A 122 -14.13 6.86 9.84
N LEU A 123 -13.57 7.78 10.65
CA LEU A 123 -13.39 7.58 12.09
C LEU A 123 -14.57 8.16 12.87
N ASP A 124 -15.14 7.36 13.76
CA ASP A 124 -16.09 7.76 14.80
C ASP A 124 -15.83 6.98 16.10
N ASP A 125 -16.75 7.08 17.07
CA ASP A 125 -16.63 6.42 18.38
C ASP A 125 -16.62 4.88 18.27
N CYS A 126 -17.18 4.31 17.20
CA CYS A 126 -17.26 2.87 16.95
C CYS A 126 -16.16 2.38 15.98
N THR A 127 -15.75 3.22 15.03
CA THR A 127 -14.79 2.92 13.96
C THR A 127 -13.45 3.61 14.23
N THR A 128 -12.82 3.20 15.33
CA THR A 128 -11.54 3.77 15.78
C THR A 128 -10.39 3.50 14.79
N PRO A 129 -9.23 4.20 14.90
CA PRO A 129 -8.07 3.91 14.05
C PRO A 129 -7.67 2.42 14.04
N MET A 130 -7.77 1.75 15.20
CA MET A 130 -7.47 0.31 15.33
C MET A 130 -8.44 -0.57 14.53
N TYR A 131 -9.70 -0.16 14.39
CA TYR A 131 -10.69 -0.84 13.55
C TYR A 131 -10.21 -0.99 12.11
N TYR A 132 -9.57 0.05 11.57
CA TYR A 132 -8.99 0.08 10.23
C TYR A 132 -7.55 -0.44 10.14
N GLY A 133 -6.96 -0.85 11.27
CA GLY A 133 -5.61 -1.41 11.37
C GLY A 133 -4.50 -0.39 11.62
N PHE A 134 -4.82 0.87 11.92
CA PHE A 134 -3.86 1.88 12.36
C PHE A 134 -3.64 1.78 13.87
N GLN A 135 -2.39 1.92 14.33
CA GLN A 135 -2.08 1.82 15.76
C GLN A 135 -2.74 2.91 16.61
N ASN A 136 -2.90 4.12 16.05
CA ASN A 136 -3.58 5.26 16.68
C ASN A 136 -3.85 6.36 15.63
N LYS A 137 -4.47 7.47 16.04
CA LYS A 137 -4.76 8.60 15.15
C LYS A 137 -3.51 9.35 14.67
N SER A 138 -2.46 9.41 15.49
CA SER A 138 -1.21 10.12 15.15
C SER A 138 -0.49 9.46 13.97
N VAL A 139 -0.51 8.12 13.89
CA VAL A 139 0.18 7.39 12.82
C VAL A 139 -0.51 7.51 11.45
N ILE A 140 -1.79 7.89 11.40
CA ILE A 140 -2.48 8.23 10.15
C ILE A 140 -1.79 9.44 9.50
N ASN A 141 -1.48 10.47 10.29
CA ASN A 141 -0.75 11.63 9.79
C ASN A 141 0.67 11.25 9.35
N LYS A 142 1.37 10.43 10.14
CA LYS A 142 2.71 9.96 9.78
C LYS A 142 2.72 9.26 8.43
N LEU A 143 1.77 8.37 8.14
CA LEU A 143 1.73 7.65 6.87
C LEU A 143 1.71 8.60 5.65
N PHE A 144 0.98 9.72 5.74
CA PHE A 144 0.76 10.64 4.62
C PHE A 144 1.68 11.87 4.61
N ILE A 145 2.58 12.00 5.59
CA ILE A 145 3.62 13.03 5.65
C ILE A 145 4.96 12.51 5.09
N VAL A 146 5.08 11.18 4.94
CA VAL A 146 6.33 10.50 4.58
C VAL A 146 6.76 10.85 3.14
N ASP A 147 7.79 11.70 3.13
CA ASP A 147 8.93 11.83 2.23
C ASP A 147 8.76 12.58 0.90
N ALA A 148 8.76 13.90 1.04
CA ALA A 148 9.33 14.84 0.07
C ALA A 148 10.89 14.78 0.00
N GLN A 149 11.54 13.65 0.31
CA GLN A 149 13.00 13.61 0.54
C GLN A 149 13.82 12.54 -0.21
N ASP A 150 13.24 11.75 -1.11
CA ASP A 150 14.05 11.00 -2.10
C ASP A 150 13.83 11.58 -3.50
N VAL A 151 14.60 12.63 -3.81
CA VAL A 151 14.70 13.20 -5.15
C VAL A 151 15.68 12.35 -5.94
N ASN A 152 15.22 11.26 -6.55
CA ASN A 152 15.84 10.68 -7.74
C ASN A 152 14.86 9.72 -8.44
N HIS A 153 14.52 10.06 -9.69
CA HIS A 153 13.67 9.33 -10.63
C HIS A 153 12.19 9.13 -10.27
N SER A 154 11.41 10.22 -10.35
CA SER A 154 9.96 10.16 -10.58
C SER A 154 9.69 9.65 -12.01
N LEU A 155 8.65 8.84 -12.19
CA LEU A 155 8.17 8.44 -13.54
C LEU A 155 7.28 9.52 -14.17
N ILE A 156 6.85 10.51 -13.38
CA ILE A 156 6.02 11.62 -13.83
C ILE A 156 6.83 12.89 -13.63
N GLU A 157 7.18 13.56 -14.73
CA GLU A 157 7.67 14.93 -14.73
C GLU A 157 6.47 15.88 -14.72
N TYR A 158 6.50 16.88 -13.84
CA TYR A 158 5.49 17.95 -13.75
C TYR A 158 6.01 19.23 -14.40
#